data_AF-A0A938ARH2-F1
#
_entry.id   AF-A0A938ARH2-F1
#
_cell.length_a   1.000
_cell.length_b   1.000
_cell.length_c   1.000
_cell.angle_alpha   90.00
_cell.angle_beta   90.00
_cell.angle_gamma   90.00
#
_symmetry.space_group_name_H-M   'P 1'
#
loop_
_entity.id
_entity.type
_entity.pdbx_description
1 polymer ?
#
loop_
_entity_poly.entity_id
_entity_poly.type
_entity_poly.pdbx_seq_one_letter_code
_entity_poly.pdbx_strand_id
1 'polypeptide(L)' 'MPKIVDLRSDTVTLPTPAMREAMYQAEVGDDVFGEDPTVNRLEAMAAAKMGKEAALFVASGTMGNLVSILSHCQRGD' A
#
# COMPACT_ATOMS: atom_id res chain seq x y z
N MET A 1 -30.30 -4.86 4.61
CA MET A 1 -29.90 -5.26 3.25
C MET A 1 -29.56 -6.74 3.30
N PRO A 2 -30.05 -7.57 2.36
CA PRO A 2 -29.65 -8.98 2.32
C PRO A 2 -28.13 -9.09 2.15
N LYS A 3 -27.51 -10.07 2.83
CA LYS A 3 -26.10 -10.42 2.63
C LYS A 3 -25.94 -10.96 1.21
N ILE A 4 -25.35 -10.17 0.32
CA ILE A 4 -25.04 -10.57 -1.05
C ILE A 4 -23.76 -11.41 -1.00
N VAL A 5 -23.78 -12.58 -1.65
CA VAL A 5 -22.56 -13.34 -1.92
C VAL A 5 -21.94 -12.75 -3.19
N ASP A 6 -20.94 -11.89 -3.01
CA ASP A 6 -20.26 -11.19 -4.11
C ASP A 6 -18.99 -11.93 -4.52
N LEU A 7 -18.99 -12.52 -5.72
CA LEU A 7 -17.89 -13.33 -6.26
C LEU A 7 -17.19 -12.64 -7.45
N ARG A 8 -17.39 -11.34 -7.64
CA ARG A 8 -16.82 -10.61 -8.80
C ARG A 8 -15.30 -10.51 -8.73
N SER A 9 -14.74 -10.28 -7.55
CA SER A 9 -13.30 -10.16 -7.27
C SER A 9 -13.07 -10.10 -5.77
N ASP A 10 -11.87 -10.44 -5.31
CA ASP A 10 -11.38 -10.17 -3.95
C ASP A 10 -11.23 -8.68 -3.62
N THR A 11 -11.13 -7.79 -4.61
CA THR A 11 -11.05 -6.33 -4.42
C THR A 11 -12.29 -5.72 -3.76
N VAL A 12 -13.41 -6.46 -3.68
CA VAL A 12 -14.64 -6.00 -3.01
C VAL A 12 -14.58 -6.11 -1.48
N THR A 13 -13.47 -6.59 -0.92
CA THR A 13 -13.27 -6.67 0.54
C THR A 13 -13.48 -5.32 1.20
N LEU A 14 -14.14 -5.34 2.36
CA LEU A 14 -14.33 -4.17 3.21
C LEU A 14 -13.39 -4.24 4.42
N PRO A 15 -12.86 -3.10 4.91
CA PRO A 15 -12.07 -3.06 6.14
C PRO A 15 -12.83 -3.64 7.33
N THR A 16 -12.18 -4.53 8.07
CA THR A 16 -12.71 -5.09 9.32
C THR A 16 -12.82 -4.01 10.40
N PRO A 17 -13.61 -4.21 11.47
CA PRO A 17 -13.67 -3.25 12.58
C PRO A 17 -12.30 -2.93 13.18
N ALA A 18 -11.45 -3.95 13.38
CA ALA A 18 -10.10 -3.75 13.91
C ALA A 18 -9.20 -2.95 12.95
N MET A 19 -9.33 -3.17 11.63
CA MET A 19 -8.60 -2.37 10.64
C MET A 19 -9.07 -0.91 10.66
N ARG A 20 -10.37 -0.66 10.79
CA ARG A 20 -10.91 0.71 10.90
C ARG A 20 -10.41 1.43 12.14
N GLU A 21 -10.35 0.74 13.27
CA GLU A 21 -9.79 1.30 14.51
C GLU A 21 -8.30 1.62 14.33
N ALA A 22 -7.52 0.69 13.77
CA ALA A 22 -6.09 0.91 13.52
C ALA A 22 -5.84 2.10 12.57
N MET A 23 -6.68 2.27 11.54
CA MET A 23 -6.62 3.44 10.65
C MET A 23 -6.96 4.74 11.39
N TYR A 24 -7.98 4.71 12.26
CA TYR A 24 -8.40 5.90 13.02
C TYR A 24 -7.36 6.35 14.04
N GLN A 25 -6.66 5.40 14.67
CA GLN A 25 -5.64 5.67 15.69
C GLN A 25 -4.21 5.81 15.12
N ALA A 26 -4.04 5.76 13.80
CA ALA A 26 -2.71 5.84 13.19
C ALA A 26 -2.09 7.22 13.44
N GLU A 27 -0.83 7.23 13.88
CA GLU A 27 0.00 8.44 13.82
C GLU A 27 0.33 8.71 12.36
N VAL A 28 0.13 9.95 11.92
CA VAL A 28 0.29 10.38 10.53
C VAL A 28 1.18 11.62 10.45
N GLY A 29 1.77 11.85 9.29
CA GLY A 29 2.63 12.99 9.00
C GLY A 29 2.61 13.34 7.51
N ASP A 30 3.50 14.25 7.09
CA ASP A 30 3.66 14.56 5.67
C ASP A 30 4.64 13.56 5.02
N ASP A 31 4.09 12.64 4.24
CA ASP A 31 4.85 11.60 3.55
C ASP A 31 5.81 12.15 2.49
N VAL A 32 5.53 13.32 1.90
CA VAL A 32 6.44 13.96 0.93
C VAL A 32 7.76 14.36 1.60
N PHE A 33 7.72 14.70 2.89
CA PHE A 33 8.90 14.96 3.71
C PHE A 33 9.42 13.71 4.45
N GLY A 34 8.77 12.55 4.28
CA GLY A 34 9.12 11.31 4.95
C GLY A 34 8.74 11.29 6.45
N GLU A 35 7.81 12.15 6.86
CA GLU A 35 7.46 12.36 8.26
C GLU A 35 6.26 11.52 8.72
N ASP A 36 5.66 10.70 7.86
CA ASP A 36 4.57 9.80 8.25
C ASP A 36 5.10 8.51 8.91
N PRO A 37 4.96 8.34 10.25
CA PRO A 37 5.53 7.20 10.95
C PRO A 37 4.83 5.88 10.59
N THR A 38 3.56 5.92 10.18
CA THR A 38 2.81 4.72 9.82
C THR A 38 3.20 4.22 8.44
N VAL A 39 3.39 5.11 7.47
CA VAL A 39 3.92 4.77 6.13
C VAL A 39 5.35 4.22 6.26
N ASN A 40 6.23 4.92 6.97
CA ASN A 40 7.61 4.49 7.20
C ASN A 40 7.68 3.07 7.80
N ARG A 41 6.82 2.78 8.78
CA ARG A 41 6.74 1.44 9.39
C ARG A 41 6.22 0.38 8.41
N LEU A 42 5.22 0.71 7.59
CA LEU A 42 4.68 -0.20 6.58
C LEU A 42 5.76 -0.58 5.55
N GLU A 43 6.50 0.39 5.05
CA GLU A 43 7.58 0.19 4.08
C GLU A 43 8.73 -0.61 4.67
N ALA A 44 9.20 -0.27 5.87
CA ALA A 44 10.25 -1.01 6.55
C ALA A 44 9.85 -2.48 6.79
N MET A 45 8.60 -2.73 7.20
CA MET A 45 8.06 -4.09 7.35
C MET A 45 8.00 -4.82 6.01
N ALA A 46 7.55 -4.16 4.94
CA ALA A 46 7.46 -4.76 3.61
C ALA A 46 8.85 -5.13 3.05
N ALA A 47 9.83 -4.22 3.17
CA ALA A 47 11.21 -4.44 2.76
C ALA A 47 11.82 -5.65 3.50
N ALA A 48 11.69 -5.68 4.84
CA ALA A 48 12.16 -6.79 5.66
C ALA A 48 11.49 -8.12 5.28
N LYS A 49 10.17 -8.11 5.07
CA LYS A 49 9.40 -9.31 4.71
C LYS A 49 9.80 -9.89 3.35
N MET A 50 10.21 -9.04 2.42
CA MET A 50 10.64 -9.45 1.07
C MET A 50 12.16 -9.65 0.95
N GLY A 51 12.93 -9.41 2.02
CA GLY A 51 14.40 -9.46 1.99
C GLY A 51 14.99 -8.43 1.02
N LYS A 52 14.43 -7.23 0.99
CA LYS A 52 14.88 -6.10 0.15
C LYS A 52 15.36 -4.95 1.01
N GLU A 53 16.18 -4.09 0.42
CA GLU A 53 16.77 -2.93 1.11
C GLU A 53 15.73 -1.85 1.41
N ALA A 54 14.74 -1.68 0.54
CA ALA A 54 13.70 -0.65 0.67
C ALA A 54 12.36 -1.12 0.07
N ALA A 55 11.30 -0.38 0.37
CA ALA A 55 9.97 -0.50 -0.21
C ALA A 55 9.36 0.90 -0.37
N LEU A 56 8.31 1.02 -1.18
CA LEU A 56 7.58 2.26 -1.41
C LEU A 56 6.06 1.97 -1.39
N PHE A 57 5.32 2.73 -0.59
CA PHE A 57 3.86 2.69 -0.58
C PHE A 57 3.29 3.46 -1.78
N VAL A 58 2.34 2.86 -2.48
CA VAL A 58 1.69 3.45 -3.67
C VAL A 58 0.18 3.22 -3.61
N ALA A 59 -0.58 4.13 -4.23
CA ALA A 59 -2.04 4.11 -4.14
C ALA A 59 -2.72 2.91 -4.83
N SER A 60 -2.03 2.23 -5.74
CA SER A 60 -2.58 1.08 -6.46
C SER A 60 -1.48 0.17 -7.01
N GLY A 61 -1.83 -1.09 -7.29
CA GLY A 61 -0.95 -2.02 -8.00
C GLY A 61 -0.55 -1.54 -9.40
N THR A 62 -1.45 -0.84 -10.10
CA THR A 62 -1.15 -0.22 -11.40
C THR A 62 -0.04 0.82 -11.29
N MET A 63 -0.11 1.69 -10.28
CA MET A 63 0.96 2.66 -10.01
C MET A 63 2.26 1.96 -9.65
N GLY A 64 2.21 0.92 -8.80
CA GLY A 64 3.39 0.13 -8.42
C GLY A 64 4.12 -0.48 -9.63
N ASN A 65 3.38 -1.07 -10.57
CA ASN A 65 3.97 -1.57 -11.81
C ASN A 65 4.51 -0.44 -12.69
N LEU A 66 3.77 0.66 -12.85
CA LEU A 66 4.17 1.78 -13.70
C LEU A 66 5.48 2.43 -13.21
N VAL A 67 5.60 2.74 -11.91
CA VAL A 67 6.83 3.35 -11.36
C VAL A 67 8.01 2.39 -11.43
N SER A 68 7.76 1.09 -11.28
CA SER A 68 8.80 0.06 -11.45
C SER A 68 9.32 0.04 -12.88
N ILE A 69 8.44 0.04 -13.89
CA ILE A 69 8.83 0.10 -15.30
C ILE A 69 9.62 1.38 -15.58
N LEU A 70 9.14 2.54 -15.13
CA LEU A 70 9.84 3.82 -15.33
C LEU A 70 11.20 3.89 -14.62
N SER A 71 11.37 3.16 -13.52
CA SER A 71 12.65 3.09 -12.80
C SER A 71 13.64 2.12 -13.44
N HIS A 72 13.14 1.07 -14.09
CA HIS A 72 13.97 0.02 -14.69
C HIS A 72 14.29 0.24 -16.17
N CYS A 73 13.44 0.95 -16.91
CA CYS A 73 13.53 1.07 -18.36
C CYS A 73 13.64 2.53 -18.80
N GLN A 74 14.45 2.77 -19.84
CA GLN A 74 14.53 4.02 -20.58
C GLN A 74 13.59 4.03 -21.78
N ARG A 75 13.42 5.20 -22.40
CA ARG A 75 12.64 5.32 -23.63
C ARG A 75 13.29 4.52 -24.75
N GLY A 76 12.63 3.44 -25.16
CA GLY A 76 13.07 2.60 -26.29
C GLY A 76 13.79 1.31 -25.88
N ASP A 77 13.90 1.03 -24.57
CA ASP A 77 14.22 -0.31 -24.07
C ASP A 77 13.14 -1.35 -24.42
#